data_AF-A0A0G0UCL5-F1
#
_entry.id   AF-A0A0G0UCL5-F1
#
_cell.length_a   1.000
_cell.length_b   1.000
_cell.length_c   1.000
_cell.angle_alpha   90.00
_cell.angle_beta   90.00
_cell.angle_gamma   90.00
#
_symmetry.space_group_name_H-M   'P 1'
#
loop_
_entity.id
_entity.type
_entity.pdbx_description
1 polymer ?
#
loop_
_entity_poly.entity_id
_entity_poly.type
_entity_poly.pdbx_seq_one_letter_code
_entity_poly.pdbx_strand_id
1 'polypeptide(L)'
;MKRFFIILLLLLTVRVPVYANYVLPYPSYMPGHTLYKISRVLDDLKRYWYWGTIAQAKYHQGLSDKYLVEAKTLFEYKQYLLALEALVRSDQHFPKGIRESRDEHISVLTKLKTELPEAFVWQDEHQEPYYNDGIYTQLENLFNNSQYRLKNPTSIIADEIVFRYAAGAYMRGVDPILINSEHTPLGKYMIGASYVLFKTDTPLILLSGVAVLAAIWWLGRLVLGNTTQALVPVALFSVEPLFVNQFRFVPLLDIIQLPFILLSLVVFYLETKKKYFWATMILVGLVAATKSIVPAVLLSICFLFYLLLARDYKRIKIFIVMSPLSVGVFTLSYLRTFLNGYSLSDFVGFQKWIFLYQQSKLILPLSFWRLVMLNEWQTWWGDQSLQTSNDWTIVWPLLMILPFVFVILSYFRKFTMPGLVRLLLLWILVYEAFLSVGAVVTRFLLPLLPILYIVGIYTVREMFLSRKRL
;
A
#
# COMPACT_ATOMS: atom_id res chain seq x y z
N MET A 1 -22.73 23.42 3.44
CA MET A 1 -21.64 22.84 4.27
C MET A 1 -22.18 21.89 5.35
N LYS A 2 -23.02 22.31 6.31
CA LYS A 2 -23.58 21.40 7.34
C LYS A 2 -24.32 20.16 6.79
N ARG A 3 -25.07 20.30 5.69
CA ARG A 3 -25.82 19.19 5.06
C ARG A 3 -24.94 18.11 4.41
N PHE A 4 -23.69 18.41 4.07
CA PHE A 4 -22.75 17.45 3.45
C PHE A 4 -22.22 16.44 4.48
N PHE A 5 -21.90 16.91 5.69
CA PHE A 5 -21.44 16.06 6.79
C PHE A 5 -22.52 15.09 7.27
N ILE A 6 -23.79 15.51 7.24
CA ILE A 6 -24.92 14.72 7.71
C ILE A 6 -25.21 13.53 6.78
N ILE A 7 -25.06 13.71 5.46
CA ILE A 7 -25.29 12.63 4.48
C ILE A 7 -24.17 11.58 4.54
N LEU A 8 -22.92 11.99 4.76
CA LEU A 8 -21.80 11.08 4.95
C LEU A 8 -21.95 10.25 6.25
N LEU A 9 -22.47 10.85 7.32
CA LEU A 9 -22.73 10.18 8.59
C LEU A 9 -23.88 9.16 8.48
N LEU A 10 -24.91 9.45 7.67
CA LEU A 10 -26.07 8.58 7.48
C LEU A 10 -25.73 7.31 6.68
N LEU A 11 -24.79 7.39 5.72
CA LEU A 11 -24.33 6.22 4.95
C LEU A 11 -23.55 5.20 5.80
N LEU A 12 -23.06 5.58 6.99
CA LEU A 12 -22.33 4.71 7.92
C LEU A 12 -23.25 3.89 8.86
N THR A 13 -24.58 4.01 8.75
CA THR A 13 -25.51 3.48 9.78
C THR A 13 -26.51 2.43 9.30
N VAL A 14 -26.34 1.87 8.09
CA VAL A 14 -27.22 0.79 7.60
C VAL A 14 -26.94 -0.49 8.38
N ARG A 15 -27.90 -0.91 9.23
CA ARG A 15 -27.85 -2.20 9.94
C ARG A 15 -28.42 -3.29 9.03
N VAL A 16 -27.64 -4.36 8.86
CA VAL A 16 -28.07 -5.61 8.19
C VAL A 16 -28.60 -6.58 9.25
N PRO A 17 -29.74 -7.26 9.02
CA PRO A 17 -30.22 -8.29 9.94
C PRO A 17 -29.36 -9.56 9.79
N VAL A 18 -28.89 -10.09 10.92
CA VAL A 18 -28.08 -11.33 10.97
C VAL A 18 -28.93 -12.43 11.60
N TYR A 19 -29.13 -13.52 10.84
CA TYR A 19 -29.51 -14.82 11.38
C TYR A 19 -28.23 -15.61 11.68
N ALA A 20 -28.08 -16.18 12.88
CA ALA A 20 -26.88 -16.92 13.27
C ALA A 20 -27.19 -18.40 13.43
N ASN A 21 -26.60 -19.23 12.57
CA ASN A 21 -26.21 -20.60 12.95
C ASN A 21 -25.17 -20.50 14.08
N TYR A 22 -24.93 -21.57 14.83
CA TYR A 22 -23.88 -21.58 15.85
C TYR A 22 -22.54 -21.18 15.20
N VAL A 23 -21.96 -20.06 15.64
CA VAL A 23 -20.68 -19.55 15.17
C VAL A 23 -19.81 -19.39 16.40
N LEU A 24 -18.60 -19.93 16.35
CA LEU A 24 -17.63 -19.77 17.43
C LEU A 24 -17.44 -18.26 17.72
N PRO A 25 -17.52 -17.84 18.99
CA PRO A 25 -17.41 -16.44 19.36
C PRO A 25 -16.02 -15.89 19.04
N TYR A 26 -15.96 -14.79 18.29
CA TYR A 26 -14.70 -14.11 18.01
C TYR A 26 -14.14 -13.46 19.29
N PRO A 27 -12.84 -13.64 19.60
CA PRO A 27 -12.22 -12.94 20.72
C PRO A 27 -12.24 -11.43 20.44
N SER A 28 -12.71 -10.66 21.42
CA SER A 28 -12.84 -9.20 21.31
C SER A 28 -11.50 -8.44 21.32
N TYR A 29 -10.46 -9.03 21.90
CA TYR A 29 -9.08 -8.52 21.89
C TYR A 29 -8.12 -9.70 21.69
N MET A 30 -7.07 -9.50 20.91
CA MET A 30 -6.01 -10.49 20.67
C MET A 30 -4.80 -10.29 21.61
N PRO A 31 -3.99 -11.33 21.86
CA PRO A 31 -2.68 -11.18 22.47
C PRO A 31 -1.86 -10.06 21.78
N GLY A 32 -1.27 -9.16 22.56
CA GLY A 32 -0.54 -7.98 22.07
C GLY A 32 -1.29 -6.65 22.22
N HIS A 33 -2.62 -6.65 22.36
CA HIS A 33 -3.38 -5.44 22.66
C HIS A 33 -3.36 -5.12 24.18
N THR A 34 -3.27 -3.85 24.57
CA THR A 34 -3.22 -3.45 26.00
C THR A 34 -4.46 -3.91 26.78
N LEU A 35 -5.63 -3.85 26.15
CA LEU A 35 -6.90 -4.30 26.73
C LEU A 35 -7.03 -5.83 26.79
N TYR A 36 -6.14 -6.62 26.18
CA TYR A 36 -6.18 -8.09 26.26
C TYR A 36 -5.92 -8.59 27.68
N LYS A 37 -4.98 -7.97 28.41
CA LYS A 37 -4.75 -8.32 29.82
C LYS A 37 -5.97 -8.04 30.68
N ILE A 38 -6.68 -6.95 30.38
CA ILE A 38 -7.91 -6.56 31.09
C ILE A 38 -9.06 -7.52 30.74
N SER A 39 -9.23 -7.89 29.47
CA SER A 39 -10.27 -8.83 29.07
C SER A 39 -10.10 -10.19 29.73
N ARG A 40 -8.86 -10.67 29.91
CA ARG A 40 -8.56 -11.91 30.66
C ARG A 40 -9.02 -11.83 32.11
N VAL A 41 -8.68 -10.75 32.82
CA VAL A 41 -9.14 -10.55 34.20
C VAL A 41 -10.66 -10.52 34.27
N LEU A 42 -11.31 -9.86 33.30
CA LEU A 42 -12.77 -9.83 33.23
C LEU A 42 -13.38 -11.20 32.95
N ASP A 43 -12.74 -12.04 32.15
CA ASP A 43 -13.20 -13.40 31.86
C ASP A 43 -13.12 -14.31 33.08
N ASP A 44 -12.07 -14.18 33.90
CA ASP A 44 -11.95 -14.89 35.18
C ASP A 44 -12.99 -14.39 36.19
N LEU A 45 -13.17 -13.07 36.30
CA LEU A 45 -14.20 -12.48 37.16
C LEU A 45 -15.61 -12.89 36.73
N LYS A 46 -15.83 -13.14 35.43
CA LYS A 46 -17.12 -13.63 34.93
C LYS A 46 -17.55 -14.94 35.56
N ARG A 47 -16.61 -15.80 35.97
CA ARG A 47 -16.91 -17.08 36.63
C ARG A 47 -17.87 -16.94 37.80
N TYR A 48 -17.76 -15.86 38.58
CA TYR A 48 -18.59 -15.62 39.77
C TYR A 48 -20.05 -15.28 39.45
N TRP A 49 -20.35 -14.86 38.21
CA TRP A 49 -21.73 -14.59 37.76
C TRP A 49 -22.43 -15.81 37.14
N TYR A 50 -21.72 -16.93 36.90
CA TYR A 50 -22.30 -18.17 36.36
C TYR A 50 -22.47 -19.23 37.46
N TRP A 51 -23.60 -19.18 38.17
CA TRP A 51 -23.96 -20.12 39.24
C TRP A 51 -24.71 -21.37 38.74
N GLY A 52 -24.43 -22.53 39.33
CA GLY A 52 -25.05 -23.81 38.96
C GLY A 52 -24.33 -24.58 37.84
N THR A 53 -24.54 -25.90 37.78
CA THR A 53 -23.81 -26.83 36.90
C THR A 53 -23.96 -26.52 35.41
N ILE A 54 -25.17 -26.18 34.97
CA ILE A 54 -25.45 -25.86 33.56
C ILE A 54 -24.83 -24.53 33.16
N ALA A 55 -24.91 -23.51 34.02
CA ALA A 55 -24.33 -22.20 33.73
C ALA A 55 -22.79 -22.25 33.73
N GLN A 56 -22.18 -23.01 34.64
CA GLN A 56 -20.73 -23.25 34.65
C GLN A 56 -20.27 -24.02 33.41
N ALA A 57 -21.02 -25.03 32.97
CA ALA A 57 -20.70 -25.76 31.74
C ALA A 57 -20.74 -24.84 30.51
N LYS A 58 -21.74 -23.96 30.40
CA LYS A 58 -21.84 -22.95 29.32
C LYS A 58 -20.73 -21.90 29.39
N TYR A 59 -20.33 -21.47 30.58
CA TYR A 59 -19.21 -20.54 30.78
C TYR A 59 -17.89 -21.14 30.28
N HIS A 60 -17.59 -22.37 30.69
CA HIS A 60 -16.38 -23.08 30.27
C HIS A 60 -16.39 -23.40 28.77
N GLN A 61 -17.55 -23.79 28.21
CA GLN A 61 -17.72 -23.93 26.76
C GLN A 61 -17.40 -22.63 26.02
N GLY A 62 -17.93 -21.49 26.48
CA GLY A 62 -17.70 -20.19 25.85
C GLY A 62 -16.24 -19.75 25.91
N LEU A 63 -15.51 -20.06 26.99
CA LEU A 63 -14.08 -19.79 27.08
C LEU A 63 -13.25 -20.73 26.19
N SER A 64 -13.60 -22.01 26.17
CA SER A 64 -12.95 -23.01 25.32
C SER A 64 -13.07 -22.60 23.84
N ASP A 65 -14.27 -22.25 23.39
CA ASP A 65 -14.50 -21.83 22.01
C ASP A 65 -13.83 -20.49 21.70
N LYS A 66 -13.85 -19.53 22.63
CA LYS A 66 -13.12 -18.25 22.46
C LYS A 66 -11.63 -18.49 22.24
N TYR A 67 -11.00 -19.32 23.07
CA TYR A 67 -9.56 -19.60 22.97
C TYR A 67 -9.23 -20.48 21.76
N LEU A 68 -10.15 -21.31 21.29
CA LEU A 68 -9.99 -22.05 20.04
C LEU A 68 -9.97 -21.11 18.83
N VAL A 69 -10.88 -20.13 18.79
CA VAL A 69 -10.88 -19.11 17.73
C VAL A 69 -9.65 -18.23 17.83
N GLU A 70 -9.25 -17.83 19.04
CA GLU A 70 -8.00 -17.13 19.27
C GLU A 70 -6.82 -17.92 18.72
N ALA A 71 -6.71 -19.22 19.05
CA ALA A 71 -5.68 -20.10 18.51
C ALA A 71 -5.71 -20.15 16.98
N LYS A 72 -6.89 -20.39 16.38
CA LYS A 72 -7.06 -20.44 14.92
C LYS A 72 -6.62 -19.14 14.26
N THR A 73 -7.05 -17.99 14.77
CA THR A 73 -6.70 -16.70 14.20
C THR A 73 -5.20 -16.40 14.37
N LEU A 74 -4.61 -16.80 15.50
CA LEU A 74 -3.16 -16.71 15.71
C LEU A 74 -2.38 -17.64 14.76
N PHE A 75 -2.93 -18.82 14.44
CA PHE A 75 -2.41 -19.70 13.39
C PHE A 75 -2.46 -19.02 12.01
N GLU A 76 -3.58 -18.39 11.65
CA GLU A 76 -3.73 -17.62 10.41
C GLU A 76 -2.73 -16.45 10.33
N TYR A 77 -2.43 -15.81 11.46
CA TYR A 77 -1.40 -14.77 11.57
C TYR A 77 0.02 -15.28 11.80
N LYS A 78 0.24 -16.59 11.78
CA LYS A 78 1.55 -17.23 11.98
C LYS A 78 2.18 -16.95 13.35
N GLN A 79 1.37 -16.61 14.35
CA GLN A 79 1.77 -16.37 15.74
C GLN A 79 1.71 -17.67 16.56
N TYR A 80 2.50 -18.67 16.16
CA TYR A 80 2.32 -20.06 16.61
C TYR A 80 2.48 -20.28 18.11
N LEU A 81 3.34 -19.52 18.80
CA LEU A 81 3.51 -19.65 20.26
C LEU A 81 2.23 -19.22 21.00
N LEU A 82 1.70 -18.06 20.63
CA LEU A 82 0.46 -17.53 21.20
C LEU A 82 -0.72 -18.43 20.81
N ALA A 83 -0.70 -18.97 19.58
CA ALA A 83 -1.70 -19.93 19.12
C ALA A 83 -1.68 -21.22 19.95
N LEU A 84 -0.49 -21.77 20.24
CA LEU A 84 -0.32 -22.95 21.08
C LEU A 84 -0.77 -22.67 22.52
N GLU A 85 -0.41 -21.50 23.07
CA GLU A 85 -0.82 -21.10 24.41
C GLU A 85 -2.34 -20.93 24.52
N ALA A 86 -2.97 -20.33 23.50
CA ALA A 86 -4.42 -20.24 23.39
C ALA A 86 -5.06 -21.63 23.24
N LEU A 87 -4.46 -22.54 22.47
CA LEU A 87 -4.95 -23.92 22.32
C LEU A 87 -4.92 -24.69 23.64
N VAL A 88 -3.83 -24.59 24.41
CA VAL A 88 -3.71 -25.21 25.73
C VAL A 88 -4.78 -24.66 26.69
N ARG A 89 -5.05 -23.36 26.65
CA ARG A 89 -6.12 -22.74 27.47
C ARG A 89 -7.52 -23.14 27.02
N SER A 90 -7.71 -23.33 25.70
CA SER A 90 -8.95 -23.85 25.14
C SER A 90 -9.24 -25.25 25.70
N ASP A 91 -8.24 -26.13 25.70
CA ASP A 91 -8.31 -27.49 26.24
C ASP A 91 -8.61 -27.49 27.76
N GLN A 92 -8.04 -26.55 28.52
CA GLN A 92 -8.31 -26.42 29.97
C GLN A 92 -9.77 -26.12 30.29
N HIS A 93 -10.48 -25.43 29.40
CA HIS A 93 -11.88 -25.08 29.58
C HIS A 93 -12.84 -26.01 28.83
N PHE A 94 -12.34 -27.02 28.13
CA PHE A 94 -13.17 -27.89 27.30
C PHE A 94 -14.16 -28.71 28.15
N PRO A 95 -15.48 -28.52 27.99
CA PRO A 95 -16.48 -29.22 28.79
C PRO A 95 -16.64 -30.67 28.32
N LYS A 96 -16.40 -31.65 29.21
CA LYS A 96 -16.49 -33.09 28.89
C LYS A 96 -17.91 -33.63 28.63
N GLY A 97 -18.94 -32.78 28.47
CA GLY A 97 -20.36 -33.21 28.55
C GLY A 97 -21.39 -32.60 27.59
N ILE A 98 -21.03 -31.73 26.64
CA ILE A 98 -22.00 -31.10 25.71
C ILE A 98 -21.70 -31.56 24.27
N ARG A 99 -22.67 -32.18 23.59
CA ARG A 99 -22.42 -33.01 22.39
C ARG A 99 -22.26 -32.21 21.08
N GLU A 100 -23.09 -31.20 20.81
CA GLU A 100 -23.10 -30.49 19.52
C GLU A 100 -21.89 -29.55 19.30
N SER A 101 -21.48 -28.77 20.30
CA SER A 101 -20.30 -27.87 20.18
C SER A 101 -18.97 -28.64 20.20
N ARG A 102 -18.96 -29.85 20.75
CA ARG A 102 -17.79 -30.72 20.83
C ARG A 102 -17.32 -31.16 19.44
N ASP A 103 -18.25 -31.50 18.55
CA ASP A 103 -17.91 -32.06 17.25
C ASP A 103 -17.27 -31.00 16.33
N GLU A 104 -17.79 -29.76 16.36
CA GLU A 104 -17.20 -28.64 15.62
C GLU A 104 -15.85 -28.22 16.20
N HIS A 105 -15.72 -28.16 17.53
CA HIS A 105 -14.46 -27.88 18.22
C HIS A 105 -13.37 -28.93 17.90
N ILE A 106 -13.73 -30.22 17.95
CA ILE A 106 -12.81 -31.32 17.61
C ILE A 106 -12.43 -31.27 16.13
N SER A 107 -13.34 -30.88 15.23
CA SER A 107 -13.05 -30.78 13.81
C SER A 107 -11.97 -29.72 13.52
N VAL A 108 -12.07 -28.54 14.17
CA VAL A 108 -11.10 -27.46 14.04
C VAL A 108 -9.77 -27.83 14.69
N LEU A 109 -9.80 -28.46 15.87
CA LEU A 109 -8.60 -28.90 16.58
C LEU A 109 -7.81 -29.93 15.76
N THR A 110 -8.51 -30.90 15.15
CA THR A 110 -7.90 -31.93 14.29
C THR A 110 -7.28 -31.30 13.06
N LYS A 111 -7.97 -30.33 12.44
CA LYS A 111 -7.46 -29.60 11.28
C LYS A 111 -6.18 -28.81 11.59
N LEU A 112 -6.16 -28.08 12.72
CA LEU A 112 -4.98 -27.33 13.15
C LEU A 112 -3.78 -28.25 13.44
N LYS A 113 -4.03 -29.44 14.00
CA LYS A 113 -3.00 -30.46 14.23
C LYS A 113 -2.40 -31.02 12.93
N THR A 114 -3.19 -31.13 11.86
CA THR A 114 -2.71 -31.57 10.55
C THR A 114 -1.99 -30.47 9.76
N GLU A 115 -2.23 -29.19 10.08
CA GLU A 115 -1.63 -28.04 9.39
C GLU A 115 -0.32 -27.56 10.07
N LEU A 116 0.05 -28.12 11.22
CA LEU A 116 1.27 -27.80 11.96
C LEU A 116 2.51 -28.45 11.31
N PRO A 117 3.58 -27.70 11.01
CA PRO A 117 4.85 -28.29 10.58
C PRO A 117 5.51 -29.06 11.73
N GLU A 118 6.18 -30.18 11.43
CA GLU A 118 6.88 -31.03 12.41
C GLU A 118 8.01 -30.31 13.15
N ALA A 119 8.57 -29.26 12.54
CA ALA A 119 9.56 -28.39 13.13
C ALA A 119 9.30 -26.93 12.75
N PHE A 120 9.41 -26.03 13.73
CA PHE A 120 9.26 -24.58 13.54
C PHE A 120 10.56 -23.88 13.92
N VAL A 121 11.16 -23.15 12.97
CA VAL A 121 12.28 -22.25 13.26
C VAL A 121 11.70 -20.92 13.71
N TRP A 122 11.83 -20.64 15.00
CA TRP A 122 11.34 -19.43 15.61
C TRP A 122 12.13 -18.20 15.15
N GLN A 123 11.42 -17.11 14.86
CA GLN A 123 11.98 -15.77 14.74
C GLN A 123 11.29 -14.88 15.76
N ASP A 124 12.09 -14.17 16.55
CA ASP A 124 11.63 -13.23 17.56
C ASP A 124 10.68 -12.20 16.95
N GLU A 125 9.42 -12.16 17.42
CA GLU A 125 8.46 -11.09 17.08
C GLU A 125 8.90 -9.73 17.65
N HIS A 126 9.90 -9.72 18.52
CA HIS A 126 10.59 -8.54 18.98
C HIS A 126 11.93 -8.47 18.27
N GLN A 127 11.90 -8.17 16.97
CA GLN A 127 13.11 -7.66 16.32
C GLN A 127 13.64 -6.51 17.18
N GLU A 128 14.91 -6.59 17.58
CA GLU A 128 15.56 -5.44 18.19
C GLU A 128 15.24 -4.21 17.32
N PRO A 129 14.82 -3.08 17.91
CA PRO A 129 14.38 -1.91 17.15
C PRO A 129 15.50 -1.29 16.29
N TYR A 130 16.69 -1.90 16.31
CA TYR A 130 17.91 -1.40 15.75
C TYR A 130 18.56 -2.38 14.78
N TYR A 131 18.72 -1.92 13.55
CA TYR A 131 19.49 -2.54 12.50
C TYR A 131 20.96 -2.70 12.93
N ASN A 132 21.37 -3.94 13.17
CA ASN A 132 22.72 -4.33 13.57
C ASN A 132 23.27 -5.44 12.64
N ASP A 133 24.51 -5.88 12.87
CA ASP A 133 25.13 -6.92 12.05
C ASP A 133 24.43 -8.28 12.17
N GLY A 134 23.88 -8.61 13.35
CA GLY A 134 23.11 -9.84 13.55
C GLY A 134 21.83 -9.88 12.70
N ILE A 135 21.07 -8.77 12.69
CA ILE A 135 19.89 -8.61 11.83
C ILE A 135 20.28 -8.68 10.35
N TYR A 136 21.39 -8.05 9.95
CA TYR A 136 21.88 -8.15 8.57
C TYR A 136 22.13 -9.61 8.18
N THR A 137 22.84 -10.38 8.99
CA THR A 137 23.11 -11.81 8.71
C THR A 137 21.83 -12.63 8.67
N GLN A 138 20.85 -12.34 9.53
CA GLN A 138 19.55 -13.00 9.49
C GLN A 138 18.80 -12.70 8.18
N LEU A 139 18.76 -11.42 7.78
CA LEU A 139 18.12 -10.98 6.53
C LEU A 139 18.82 -11.57 5.29
N GLU A 140 20.16 -11.66 5.33
CA GLU A 140 20.97 -12.30 4.30
C GLU A 140 20.63 -13.78 4.15
N ASN A 141 20.56 -14.50 5.27
CA ASN A 141 20.18 -15.91 5.28
C ASN A 141 18.76 -16.12 4.75
N LEU A 142 17.82 -15.26 5.14
CA LEU A 142 16.45 -15.30 4.60
C LEU A 142 16.43 -15.06 3.10
N PHE A 143 17.13 -14.03 2.62
CA PHE A 143 17.19 -13.71 1.19
C PHE A 143 17.82 -14.87 0.38
N ASN A 144 18.92 -15.44 0.85
CA ASN A 144 19.61 -16.53 0.15
C ASN A 144 18.80 -17.84 0.10
N ASN A 145 17.88 -18.04 1.04
CA ASN A 145 16.98 -19.19 1.08
C ASN A 145 15.58 -18.93 0.48
N SER A 146 15.42 -17.79 -0.21
CA SER A 146 14.12 -17.32 -0.71
C SER A 146 13.89 -17.54 -2.21
N GLN A 147 12.69 -17.22 -2.67
CA GLN A 147 12.28 -17.29 -4.07
C GLN A 147 13.12 -16.41 -5.02
N TYR A 148 13.88 -15.45 -4.48
CA TYR A 148 14.76 -14.58 -5.28
C TYR A 148 16.09 -15.23 -5.62
N ARG A 149 16.44 -16.36 -4.98
CA ARG A 149 17.72 -17.06 -5.15
C ARG A 149 17.55 -18.53 -5.51
N LEU A 150 16.53 -19.20 -4.96
CA LEU A 150 16.30 -20.62 -5.14
C LEU A 150 15.04 -20.87 -5.97
N LYS A 151 15.10 -21.89 -6.85
CA LYS A 151 13.94 -22.34 -7.63
C LYS A 151 12.87 -23.00 -6.76
N ASN A 152 13.30 -23.73 -5.72
CA ASN A 152 12.44 -24.36 -4.70
C ASN A 152 12.83 -23.80 -3.32
N PRO A 153 12.31 -22.64 -2.93
CA PRO A 153 12.75 -21.96 -1.71
C PRO A 153 12.21 -22.64 -0.45
N THR A 154 12.99 -22.60 0.63
CA THR A 154 12.55 -23.06 1.95
C THR A 154 11.74 -21.99 2.70
N SER A 155 11.84 -20.73 2.25
CA SER A 155 11.07 -19.61 2.81
C SER A 155 10.60 -18.66 1.71
N ILE A 156 9.36 -18.18 1.80
CA ILE A 156 8.85 -17.11 0.94
C ILE A 156 8.93 -15.81 1.74
N ILE A 157 9.67 -14.83 1.22
CA ILE A 157 9.86 -13.54 1.89
C ILE A 157 9.11 -12.42 1.16
N ALA A 158 8.60 -11.46 1.92
CA ALA A 158 7.89 -10.31 1.39
C ALA A 158 8.85 -9.17 0.99
N ASP A 159 8.34 -8.22 0.20
CA ASP A 159 9.09 -7.09 -0.34
C ASP A 159 9.84 -6.29 0.74
N GLU A 160 9.20 -6.07 1.90
CA GLU A 160 9.83 -5.33 3.01
C GLU A 160 11.13 -5.99 3.46
N ILE A 161 11.17 -7.32 3.59
CA ILE A 161 12.38 -8.06 4.00
C ILE A 161 13.48 -7.90 2.95
N VAL A 162 13.12 -7.99 1.67
CA VAL A 162 14.06 -7.83 0.56
C VAL A 162 14.64 -6.42 0.53
N PHE A 163 13.81 -5.40 0.70
CA PHE A 163 14.27 -4.01 0.71
C PHE A 163 15.13 -3.71 1.93
N ARG A 164 14.81 -4.28 3.12
CA ARG A 164 15.66 -4.16 4.30
C ARG A 164 17.05 -4.76 4.07
N TYR A 165 17.12 -5.98 3.53
CA TYR A 165 18.37 -6.63 3.20
C TYR A 165 19.18 -5.82 2.16
N ALA A 166 18.54 -5.47 1.04
CA ALA A 166 19.19 -4.74 -0.05
C ALA A 166 19.77 -3.40 0.42
N ALA A 167 19.02 -2.64 1.23
CA ALA A 167 19.50 -1.40 1.82
C ALA A 167 20.76 -1.61 2.69
N GLY A 168 20.76 -2.65 3.53
CA GLY A 168 21.92 -3.02 4.35
C GLY A 168 23.14 -3.47 3.55
N ALA A 169 22.92 -4.21 2.47
CA ALA A 169 23.98 -4.64 1.56
C ALA A 169 24.58 -3.46 0.79
N TYR A 170 23.75 -2.52 0.32
CA TYR A 170 24.20 -1.32 -0.40
C TYR A 170 25.06 -0.43 0.51
N MET A 171 24.71 -0.29 1.80
CA MET A 171 25.54 0.43 2.77
C MET A 171 26.90 -0.24 3.01
N ARG A 172 27.01 -1.56 2.80
CA ARG A 172 28.27 -2.31 2.83
C ARG A 172 29.03 -2.27 1.49
N GLY A 173 28.53 -1.51 0.52
CA GLY A 173 29.19 -1.29 -0.77
C GLY A 173 28.88 -2.35 -1.83
N VAL A 174 27.87 -3.20 -1.62
CA VAL A 174 27.40 -4.13 -2.66
C VAL A 174 26.78 -3.35 -3.82
N ASP A 175 27.04 -3.81 -5.04
CA ASP A 175 26.51 -3.19 -6.25
C ASP A 175 24.97 -3.32 -6.33
N PRO A 176 24.22 -2.24 -6.59
CA PRO A 176 22.77 -2.31 -6.70
C PRO A 176 22.24 -3.23 -7.80
N ILE A 177 23.04 -3.57 -8.82
CA ILE A 177 22.60 -4.50 -9.87
C ILE A 177 22.57 -5.97 -9.41
N LEU A 178 23.12 -6.30 -8.24
CA LEU A 178 23.25 -7.68 -7.77
C LEU A 178 22.12 -8.14 -6.85
N ILE A 179 21.48 -7.21 -6.14
CA ILE A 179 20.43 -7.52 -5.15
C ILE A 179 19.18 -6.71 -5.46
N ASN A 180 18.07 -7.43 -5.68
CA ASN A 180 16.76 -6.86 -6.00
C ASN A 180 16.84 -5.86 -7.18
N SER A 181 17.56 -6.26 -8.22
CA SER A 181 17.98 -5.44 -9.35
C SER A 181 16.80 -5.02 -10.25
N GLU A 182 15.64 -5.67 -10.11
CA GLU A 182 14.37 -5.32 -10.76
C GLU A 182 13.78 -3.96 -10.33
N HIS A 183 14.27 -3.40 -9.21
CA HIS A 183 13.88 -2.09 -8.68
C HIS A 183 15.07 -1.14 -8.61
N THR A 184 14.81 0.12 -8.96
CA THR A 184 15.84 1.17 -8.98
C THR A 184 16.32 1.51 -7.56
N PRO A 185 17.58 1.98 -7.40
CA PRO A 185 18.27 1.84 -6.12
C PRO A 185 18.08 2.99 -5.13
N LEU A 186 17.62 4.18 -5.56
CA LEU A 186 17.57 5.37 -4.69
C LEU A 186 16.72 5.13 -3.43
N GLY A 187 15.55 4.49 -3.55
CA GLY A 187 14.70 4.24 -2.39
C GLY A 187 15.37 3.33 -1.35
N LYS A 188 16.16 2.34 -1.80
CA LYS A 188 16.94 1.47 -0.91
C LYS A 188 18.14 2.20 -0.29
N TYR A 189 18.78 3.11 -1.01
CA TYR A 189 19.79 3.99 -0.41
C TYR A 189 19.19 4.89 0.67
N MET A 190 17.98 5.42 0.46
CA MET A 190 17.29 6.21 1.48
C MET A 190 16.99 5.36 2.73
N ILE A 191 16.53 4.11 2.54
CA ILE A 191 16.34 3.15 3.65
C ILE A 191 17.67 2.90 4.38
N GLY A 192 18.75 2.65 3.63
CA GLY A 192 20.09 2.44 4.19
C GLY A 192 20.60 3.65 4.97
N ALA A 193 20.37 4.87 4.47
CA ALA A 193 20.70 6.10 5.19
C ALA A 193 19.92 6.20 6.52
N SER A 194 18.66 5.76 6.54
CA SER A 194 17.87 5.69 7.77
C SER A 194 18.48 4.70 8.78
N TYR A 195 19.04 3.57 8.33
CA TYR A 195 19.77 2.65 9.20
C TYR A 195 21.05 3.24 9.76
N VAL A 196 21.80 4.01 8.96
CA VAL A 196 23.04 4.63 9.45
C VAL A 196 22.71 5.68 10.52
N LEU A 197 21.71 6.52 10.28
CA LEU A 197 21.38 7.66 11.15
C LEU A 197 20.56 7.26 12.39
N PHE A 198 19.56 6.40 12.21
CA PHE A 198 18.56 6.09 13.24
C PHE A 198 18.56 4.63 13.65
N LYS A 199 19.33 3.78 12.96
CA LYS A 199 19.32 2.32 13.14
C LYS A 199 17.94 1.70 12.86
N THR A 200 17.04 2.39 12.17
CA THR A 200 15.70 1.86 11.79
C THR A 200 15.20 2.53 10.52
N ASP A 201 14.32 1.88 9.78
CA ASP A 201 13.64 2.40 8.58
C ASP A 201 12.42 3.28 8.91
N THR A 202 11.94 3.23 10.16
CA THR A 202 10.69 3.91 10.57
C THR A 202 10.71 5.43 10.33
N PRO A 203 11.76 6.20 10.69
CA PRO A 203 11.77 7.65 10.49
C PRO A 203 11.62 8.05 9.02
N LEU A 204 12.28 7.33 8.10
CA LEU A 204 12.15 7.58 6.68
C LEU A 204 10.70 7.40 6.22
N ILE A 205 10.05 6.29 6.59
CA ILE A 205 8.68 6.00 6.17
C ILE A 205 7.71 7.05 6.74
N LEU A 206 7.87 7.44 8.00
CA LEU A 206 7.07 8.51 8.62
C LEU A 206 7.25 9.86 7.89
N LEU A 207 8.49 10.25 7.61
CA LEU A 207 8.80 11.48 6.88
C LEU A 207 8.23 11.46 5.46
N SER A 208 8.35 10.33 4.75
CA SER A 208 7.75 10.14 3.43
C SER A 208 6.22 10.24 3.49
N GLY A 209 5.57 9.62 4.48
CA GLY A 209 4.14 9.72 4.71
C GLY A 209 3.66 11.15 4.97
N VAL A 210 4.37 11.90 5.82
CA VAL A 210 4.09 13.33 6.05
C VAL A 210 4.28 14.14 4.77
N ALA A 211 5.34 13.87 4.00
CA ALA A 211 5.58 14.54 2.72
C ALA A 211 4.47 14.27 1.70
N VAL A 212 3.91 13.04 1.66
CA VAL A 212 2.74 12.71 0.84
C VAL A 212 1.54 13.57 1.24
N LEU A 213 1.17 13.59 2.53
CA LEU A 213 0.02 14.37 3.01
C LEU A 213 0.21 15.87 2.77
N ALA A 214 1.43 16.40 2.95
CA ALA A 214 1.77 17.78 2.65
C ALA A 214 1.66 18.09 1.15
N ALA A 215 2.10 17.17 0.27
CA ALA A 215 1.96 17.32 -1.18
C ALA A 215 0.48 17.29 -1.61
N ILE A 216 -0.34 16.41 -1.03
CA ILE A 216 -1.80 16.37 -1.26
C ILE A 216 -2.44 17.68 -0.84
N TRP A 217 -2.09 18.21 0.33
CA TRP A 217 -2.59 19.50 0.80
C TRP A 217 -2.21 20.63 -0.15
N TRP A 218 -0.94 20.69 -0.59
CA TRP A 218 -0.48 21.76 -1.47
C TRP A 218 -1.18 21.71 -2.83
N LEU A 219 -1.26 20.52 -3.42
CA LEU A 219 -1.94 20.27 -4.70
C LEU A 219 -3.44 20.57 -4.58
N GLY A 220 -4.08 20.12 -3.50
CA GLY A 220 -5.47 20.42 -3.15
C GLY A 220 -5.73 21.91 -2.96
N ARG A 221 -4.81 22.66 -2.34
CA ARG A 221 -4.92 24.12 -2.17
C ARG A 221 -4.87 24.85 -3.50
N LEU A 222 -4.01 24.41 -4.43
CA LEU A 222 -3.93 25.01 -5.77
C LEU A 222 -5.17 24.72 -6.63
N VAL A 223 -5.81 23.55 -6.45
CA VAL A 223 -7.04 23.17 -7.16
C VAL A 223 -8.28 23.81 -6.55
N LEU A 224 -8.43 23.73 -5.23
CA LEU A 224 -9.62 24.17 -4.51
C LEU A 224 -9.56 25.67 -4.17
N GLY A 225 -8.39 26.31 -4.17
CA GLY A 225 -8.25 27.74 -3.88
C GLY A 225 -8.51 28.13 -2.42
N ASN A 226 -8.79 27.17 -1.54
CA ASN A 226 -9.05 27.40 -0.12
C ASN A 226 -8.28 26.39 0.75
N THR A 227 -7.52 26.91 1.71
CA THR A 227 -6.69 26.12 2.64
C THR A 227 -7.49 25.11 3.45
N THR A 228 -8.69 25.45 3.92
CA THR A 228 -9.50 24.54 4.74
C THR A 228 -10.13 23.44 3.89
N GLN A 229 -10.58 23.76 2.68
CA GLN A 229 -11.09 22.74 1.75
C GLN A 229 -9.99 21.76 1.33
N ALA A 230 -8.75 22.22 1.21
CA ALA A 230 -7.59 21.39 0.89
C ALA A 230 -7.25 20.37 1.98
N LEU A 231 -7.75 20.52 3.22
CA LEU A 231 -7.59 19.51 4.27
C LEU A 231 -8.54 18.32 4.10
N VAL A 232 -9.64 18.46 3.35
CA VAL A 232 -10.58 17.35 3.12
C VAL A 232 -9.94 16.18 2.36
N PRO A 233 -9.27 16.35 1.20
CA PRO A 233 -8.61 15.23 0.53
C PRO A 233 -7.49 14.62 1.39
N VAL A 234 -6.82 15.44 2.21
CA VAL A 234 -5.78 14.98 3.15
C VAL A 234 -6.38 14.05 4.21
N ALA A 235 -7.49 14.48 4.83
CA ALA A 235 -8.16 13.70 5.87
C ALA A 235 -8.72 12.38 5.31
N LEU A 236 -9.34 12.41 4.12
CA LEU A 236 -9.85 11.20 3.48
C LEU A 236 -8.73 10.24 3.09
N PHE A 237 -7.63 10.74 2.50
CA PHE A 237 -6.50 9.89 2.12
C PHE A 237 -5.72 9.38 3.33
N SER A 238 -5.65 10.12 4.45
CA SER A 238 -4.93 9.68 5.65
C SER A 238 -5.54 8.43 6.31
N VAL A 239 -6.83 8.16 6.05
CA VAL A 239 -7.54 6.98 6.56
C VAL A 239 -7.76 5.92 5.47
N GLU A 240 -7.25 6.14 4.27
CA GLU A 240 -7.32 5.18 3.16
C GLU A 240 -6.56 3.90 3.56
N PRO A 241 -7.20 2.71 3.55
CA PRO A 241 -6.55 1.46 3.96
C PRO A 241 -5.22 1.22 3.24
N LEU A 242 -5.15 1.52 1.95
CA LEU A 242 -3.93 1.35 1.16
C LEU A 242 -2.78 2.24 1.64
N PHE A 243 -3.08 3.48 2.07
CA PHE A 243 -2.09 4.40 2.63
C PHE A 243 -1.66 3.96 4.03
N VAL A 244 -2.62 3.59 4.89
CA VAL A 244 -2.34 3.08 6.24
C VAL A 244 -1.46 1.83 6.20
N ASN A 245 -1.69 0.96 5.23
CA ASN A 245 -0.89 -0.27 5.06
C ASN A 245 0.57 0.00 4.68
N GLN A 246 0.90 1.20 4.16
CA GLN A 246 2.30 1.59 3.95
C GLN A 246 3.08 1.81 5.24
N PHE A 247 2.40 1.93 6.38
CA PHE A 247 3.03 2.03 7.71
C PHE A 247 3.00 0.70 8.47
N ARG A 248 2.14 -0.24 8.06
CA ARG A 248 2.07 -1.58 8.68
C ARG A 248 3.11 -2.53 8.12
N PHE A 249 3.34 -2.46 6.81
CA PHE A 249 4.34 -3.27 6.11
C PHE A 249 5.46 -2.33 5.68
N VAL A 250 6.57 -2.30 6.44
CA VAL A 250 7.66 -1.33 6.25
C VAL A 250 9.03 -2.03 6.16
N PRO A 251 9.94 -1.55 5.29
CA PRO A 251 9.81 -0.39 4.41
C PRO A 251 9.26 -0.78 3.05
N LEU A 252 8.47 0.11 2.43
CA LEU A 252 8.03 -0.03 1.04
C LEU A 252 8.51 1.15 0.20
N LEU A 253 8.90 0.88 -1.05
CA LEU A 253 9.40 1.92 -1.95
C LEU A 253 8.30 2.86 -2.46
N ASP A 254 7.03 2.41 -2.43
CA ASP A 254 5.88 3.19 -2.93
C ASP A 254 5.67 4.48 -2.15
N ILE A 255 5.63 4.41 -0.82
CA ILE A 255 5.46 5.60 0.04
C ILE A 255 6.64 6.57 -0.08
N ILE A 256 7.85 6.08 -0.38
CA ILE A 256 9.04 6.91 -0.62
C ILE A 256 8.96 7.61 -1.99
N GLN A 257 8.45 6.93 -3.02
CA GLN A 257 8.34 7.48 -4.39
C GLN A 257 7.17 8.46 -4.56
N LEU A 258 6.05 8.19 -3.90
CA LEU A 258 4.80 8.96 -4.00
C LEU A 258 4.96 10.49 -3.80
N PRO A 259 5.70 11.02 -2.82
CA PRO A 259 5.86 12.46 -2.67
C PRO A 259 6.53 13.08 -3.91
N PHE A 260 7.51 12.41 -4.53
CA PHE A 260 8.14 12.92 -5.75
C PHE A 260 7.17 12.95 -6.94
N ILE A 261 6.30 11.95 -7.06
CA ILE A 261 5.24 11.94 -8.08
C ILE A 261 4.31 13.14 -7.89
N LEU A 262 3.77 13.34 -6.69
CA LEU A 262 2.83 14.42 -6.40
C LEU A 262 3.48 15.81 -6.56
N LEU A 263 4.70 15.98 -6.07
CA LEU A 263 5.45 17.23 -6.22
C LEU A 263 5.80 17.51 -7.68
N SER A 264 6.08 16.49 -8.50
CA SER A 264 6.35 16.70 -9.93
C SER A 264 5.15 17.32 -10.66
N LEU A 265 3.92 16.92 -10.33
CA LEU A 265 2.69 17.50 -10.90
C LEU A 265 2.54 18.98 -10.52
N VAL A 266 2.79 19.32 -9.25
CA VAL A 266 2.74 20.70 -8.74
C VAL A 266 3.80 21.56 -9.41
N VAL A 267 5.05 21.12 -9.34
CA VAL A 267 6.21 21.87 -9.83
C VAL A 267 6.13 22.05 -11.34
N PHE A 268 5.76 21.02 -12.10
CA PHE A 268 5.52 21.14 -13.53
C PHE A 268 4.50 22.22 -13.83
N TYR A 269 3.33 22.20 -13.17
CA TYR A 269 2.32 23.22 -13.39
C TYR A 269 2.82 24.63 -13.08
N LEU A 270 3.59 24.82 -12.01
CA LEU A 270 4.18 26.11 -11.66
C LEU A 270 5.26 26.55 -12.66
N GLU A 271 6.11 25.63 -13.11
CA GLU A 271 7.17 25.86 -14.10
C GLU A 271 6.62 26.07 -15.51
N THR A 272 5.40 25.60 -15.82
CA THR A 272 4.72 26.01 -17.05
C THR A 272 4.50 27.51 -17.11
N LYS A 273 4.52 28.26 -16.01
CA LYS A 273 4.45 29.74 -16.06
C LYS A 273 5.81 30.39 -16.30
N LYS A 274 6.88 29.60 -16.30
CA LYS A 274 8.28 30.03 -16.43
C LYS A 274 8.85 29.62 -17.81
N LYS A 275 10.15 29.84 -18.00
CA LYS A 275 10.90 29.53 -19.25
C LYS A 275 11.80 28.29 -19.12
N TYR A 276 11.61 27.47 -18.09
CA TYR A 276 12.46 26.32 -17.76
C TYR A 276 11.67 25.24 -17.02
N PHE A 277 12.22 24.03 -16.97
CA PHE A 277 11.65 22.86 -16.28
C PHE A 277 12.67 22.12 -15.39
N TRP A 278 13.66 22.81 -14.82
CA TRP A 278 14.76 22.12 -14.11
C TRP A 278 14.26 21.35 -12.90
N ALA A 279 13.36 21.93 -12.09
CA ALA A 279 12.85 21.28 -10.90
C ALA A 279 11.94 20.10 -11.26
N THR A 280 11.14 20.24 -12.32
CA THR A 280 10.36 19.13 -12.89
C THR A 280 11.26 17.97 -13.29
N MET A 281 12.33 18.24 -14.05
CA MET A 281 13.23 17.17 -14.54
C MET A 281 13.97 16.49 -13.40
N ILE A 282 14.41 17.22 -12.38
CA ILE A 282 15.00 16.64 -11.18
C ILE A 282 14.01 15.71 -10.49
N LEU A 283 12.77 16.16 -10.24
CA LEU A 283 11.75 15.35 -9.59
C LEU A 283 11.38 14.11 -10.41
N VAL A 284 11.24 14.22 -11.73
CA VAL A 284 10.99 13.07 -12.62
C VAL A 284 12.16 12.07 -12.56
N GLY A 285 13.41 12.55 -12.51
CA GLY A 285 14.58 11.71 -12.32
C GLY A 285 14.59 11.00 -10.96
N LEU A 286 14.20 11.68 -9.88
CA LEU A 286 14.05 11.09 -8.55
C LEU A 286 12.94 10.03 -8.53
N VAL A 287 11.81 10.28 -9.21
CA VAL A 287 10.75 9.27 -9.39
C VAL A 287 11.34 8.03 -10.06
N ALA A 288 12.05 8.18 -11.18
CA ALA A 288 12.66 7.04 -11.89
C ALA A 288 13.65 6.26 -11.00
N ALA A 289 14.45 6.97 -10.21
CA ALA A 289 15.50 6.39 -9.38
C ALA A 289 14.99 5.63 -8.15
N THR A 290 13.77 5.93 -7.65
CA THR A 290 13.30 5.45 -6.34
C THR A 290 12.79 4.02 -6.34
N LYS A 291 11.95 3.65 -7.31
CA LYS A 291 11.32 2.31 -7.39
C LYS A 291 11.35 1.71 -8.78
N SER A 292 10.99 2.50 -9.79
CA SER A 292 10.89 2.10 -11.19
C SER A 292 10.88 3.33 -12.09
N ILE A 293 11.38 3.17 -13.32
CA ILE A 293 11.34 4.19 -14.38
C ILE A 293 9.91 4.44 -14.87
N VAL A 294 9.00 3.46 -14.75
CA VAL A 294 7.67 3.51 -15.37
C VAL A 294 6.86 4.75 -14.96
N PRO A 295 6.68 5.09 -13.67
CA PRO A 295 5.93 6.31 -13.28
C PRO A 295 6.55 7.60 -13.82
N ALA A 296 7.88 7.68 -13.96
CA ALA A 296 8.56 8.85 -14.52
C ALA A 296 8.29 9.01 -16.02
N VAL A 297 8.23 7.90 -16.76
CA VAL A 297 7.84 7.89 -18.17
C VAL A 297 6.38 8.32 -18.32
N LEU A 298 5.47 7.79 -17.51
CA LEU A 298 4.05 8.17 -17.52
C LEU A 298 3.86 9.67 -17.21
N LEU A 299 4.60 10.20 -16.24
CA LEU A 299 4.60 11.64 -15.93
C LEU A 299 5.09 12.46 -17.13
N SER A 300 6.18 12.04 -17.76
CA SER A 300 6.74 12.73 -18.94
C SER A 300 5.75 12.73 -20.11
N ILE A 301 5.07 11.61 -20.36
CA ILE A 301 4.00 11.49 -21.35
C ILE A 301 2.84 12.42 -21.01
N CYS A 302 2.38 12.42 -19.75
CA CYS A 302 1.32 13.32 -19.28
C CYS A 302 1.69 14.80 -19.48
N PHE A 303 2.92 15.19 -19.14
CA PHE A 303 3.41 16.57 -19.31
C PHE A 303 3.50 16.98 -20.78
N LEU A 304 4.02 16.11 -21.64
CA LEU A 304 4.08 16.36 -23.08
C LEU A 304 2.68 16.51 -23.68
N PHE A 305 1.74 15.61 -23.35
CA PHE A 305 0.37 15.73 -23.81
C PHE A 305 -0.31 17.00 -23.30
N TYR A 306 -0.08 17.41 -22.06
CA TYR A 306 -0.60 18.67 -21.52
C TYR A 306 -0.13 19.87 -22.35
N LEU A 307 1.18 19.93 -22.68
CA LEU A 307 1.74 21.01 -23.50
C LEU A 307 1.26 20.96 -24.96
N LEU A 308 1.09 19.77 -25.53
CA LEU A 308 0.55 19.55 -26.87
C LEU A 308 -0.90 20.04 -26.97
N LEU A 309 -1.74 19.70 -25.98
CA LEU A 309 -3.12 20.18 -25.90
C LEU A 309 -3.19 21.71 -25.74
N ALA A 310 -2.20 22.32 -25.09
CA ALA A 310 -2.04 23.77 -25.00
C ALA A 310 -1.43 24.41 -26.27
N ARG A 311 -0.99 23.61 -27.25
CA ARG A 311 -0.27 24.03 -28.47
C ARG A 311 0.98 24.89 -28.19
N ASP A 312 1.64 24.67 -27.05
CA ASP A 312 2.81 25.45 -26.63
C ASP A 312 4.13 24.80 -27.10
N TYR A 313 4.37 24.83 -28.41
CA TYR A 313 5.52 24.18 -29.04
C TYR A 313 6.87 24.70 -28.51
N LYS A 314 6.93 25.97 -28.08
CA LYS A 314 8.13 26.54 -27.48
C LYS A 314 8.47 25.82 -26.17
N ARG A 315 7.48 25.62 -25.29
CA ARG A 315 7.69 24.88 -24.04
C ARG A 315 7.93 23.40 -24.27
N ILE A 316 7.32 22.79 -25.29
CA ILE A 316 7.63 21.40 -25.67
C ILE A 316 9.11 21.26 -26.02
N LYS A 317 9.66 22.15 -26.84
CA LYS A 317 11.08 22.13 -27.20
C LYS A 317 11.97 22.26 -25.97
N ILE A 318 11.67 23.19 -25.05
CA ILE A 318 12.42 23.37 -23.80
C ILE A 318 12.33 22.10 -22.95
N PHE A 319 11.14 21.53 -22.79
CA PHE A 319 10.92 20.31 -22.01
C PHE A 319 11.75 19.14 -22.56
N ILE A 320 11.74 18.93 -23.88
CA ILE A 320 12.53 17.87 -24.54
C ILE A 320 14.04 18.10 -24.34
N VAL A 321 14.53 19.32 -24.58
CA VAL A 321 15.96 19.66 -24.43
C VAL A 321 16.43 19.49 -22.99
N MET A 322 15.56 19.70 -22.00
CA MET A 322 15.90 19.53 -20.58
C MET A 322 15.71 18.09 -20.07
N SER A 323 15.04 17.21 -20.81
CA SER A 323 14.83 15.82 -20.41
C SER A 323 16.10 15.01 -20.10
N PRO A 324 17.29 15.27 -20.71
CA PRO A 324 18.52 14.59 -20.29
C PRO A 324 18.88 14.84 -18.81
N LEU A 325 18.40 15.92 -18.19
CA LEU A 325 18.63 16.17 -16.76
C LEU A 325 17.94 15.11 -15.89
N SER A 326 16.73 14.66 -16.24
CA SER A 326 16.05 13.61 -15.48
C SER A 326 16.77 12.27 -15.61
N VAL A 327 17.27 11.96 -16.81
CA VAL A 327 18.12 10.79 -17.07
C VAL A 327 19.41 10.88 -16.27
N GLY A 328 20.05 12.05 -16.21
CA GLY A 328 21.25 12.27 -15.39
C GLY A 328 21.00 11.99 -13.91
N VAL A 329 19.93 12.56 -13.33
CA VAL A 329 19.54 12.31 -11.93
C VAL A 329 19.25 10.83 -11.68
N PHE A 330 18.58 10.16 -12.62
CA PHE A 330 18.34 8.72 -12.55
C PHE A 330 19.66 7.92 -12.54
N THR A 331 20.56 8.20 -13.49
CA THR A 331 21.85 7.53 -13.64
C THR A 331 22.76 7.73 -12.42
N LEU A 332 22.68 8.88 -11.73
CA LEU A 332 23.44 9.12 -10.50
C LEU A 332 23.13 8.10 -9.40
N SER A 333 21.94 7.51 -9.38
CA SER A 333 21.61 6.44 -8.43
C SER A 333 22.42 5.15 -8.68
N TYR A 334 23.05 5.01 -9.85
CA TYR A 334 23.94 3.88 -10.18
C TYR A 334 25.43 4.24 -10.09
N LEU A 335 25.78 5.34 -9.40
CA LEU A 335 27.18 5.75 -9.25
C LEU A 335 28.07 4.61 -8.72
N ARG A 336 27.59 3.83 -7.74
CA ARG A 336 28.33 2.68 -7.21
C ARG A 336 28.65 1.64 -8.29
N THR A 337 27.71 1.38 -9.19
CA THR A 337 27.91 0.46 -10.32
C THR A 337 29.00 0.97 -11.26
N PHE A 338 29.00 2.26 -11.61
CA PHE A 338 30.07 2.82 -12.43
C PHE A 338 31.44 2.79 -11.72
N LEU A 339 31.47 3.04 -10.41
CA LEU A 339 32.70 2.94 -9.61
C LEU A 339 33.27 1.51 -9.54
N ASN A 340 32.43 0.49 -9.73
CA ASN A 340 32.85 -0.91 -9.80
C ASN A 340 33.40 -1.30 -11.20
N GLY A 341 33.52 -0.35 -12.13
CA GLY A 341 34.13 -0.57 -13.45
C GLY A 341 33.15 -0.85 -14.59
N TYR A 342 31.85 -0.83 -14.34
CA TYR A 342 30.85 -1.02 -15.39
C TYR A 342 30.76 0.21 -16.31
N SER A 343 30.59 -0.03 -17.60
CA SER A 343 30.48 1.01 -18.62
C SER A 343 29.05 1.55 -18.76
N LEU A 344 28.89 2.65 -19.51
CA LEU A 344 27.55 3.16 -19.86
C LEU A 344 26.75 2.15 -20.70
N SER A 345 27.42 1.37 -21.57
CA SER A 345 26.77 0.29 -22.32
C SER A 345 26.24 -0.81 -21.42
N ASP A 346 26.97 -1.19 -20.37
CA ASP A 346 26.52 -2.19 -19.40
C ASP A 346 25.30 -1.70 -18.64
N PHE A 347 25.32 -0.43 -18.22
CA PHE A 347 24.17 0.22 -17.59
C PHE A 347 22.94 0.20 -18.49
N VAL A 348 23.05 0.58 -19.76
CA VAL A 348 21.93 0.55 -20.72
C VAL A 348 21.44 -0.88 -20.96
N GLY A 349 22.35 -1.84 -21.08
CA GLY A 349 22.02 -3.27 -21.21
C GLY A 349 21.23 -3.78 -20.01
N PHE A 350 21.62 -3.37 -18.81
CA PHE A 350 20.93 -3.70 -17.57
C PHE A 350 19.54 -3.04 -17.48
N GLN A 351 19.40 -1.77 -17.87
CA GLN A 351 18.09 -1.12 -17.94
C GLN A 351 17.14 -1.79 -18.94
N LYS A 352 17.67 -2.25 -20.08
CA LYS A 352 16.92 -3.06 -21.05
C LYS A 352 16.44 -4.37 -20.43
N TRP A 353 17.28 -5.04 -19.64
CA TRP A 353 16.89 -6.25 -18.93
C TRP A 353 15.77 -6.00 -17.92
N ILE A 354 15.84 -4.93 -17.10
CA ILE A 354 14.75 -4.54 -16.18
C ILE A 354 13.46 -4.33 -16.96
N PHE A 355 13.51 -3.62 -18.09
CA PHE A 355 12.34 -3.37 -18.92
C PHE A 355 11.68 -4.69 -19.40
N LEU A 356 12.47 -5.62 -19.93
CA LEU A 356 11.98 -6.93 -20.37
C LEU A 356 11.40 -7.75 -19.20
N TYR A 357 12.04 -7.69 -18.03
CA TYR A 357 11.53 -8.33 -16.82
C TYR A 357 10.15 -7.78 -16.43
N GLN A 358 9.96 -6.46 -16.43
CA GLN A 358 8.67 -5.85 -16.10
C GLN A 358 7.62 -6.08 -17.20
N GLN A 359 8.01 -6.16 -18.47
CA GLN A 359 7.10 -6.45 -19.59
C GLN A 359 6.41 -7.81 -19.43
N SER A 360 7.09 -8.80 -18.85
CA SER A 360 6.50 -10.13 -18.58
C SER A 360 5.25 -10.10 -17.68
N LYS A 361 5.03 -8.98 -16.98
CA LYS A 361 3.88 -8.76 -16.09
C LYS A 361 2.69 -8.10 -16.79
N LEU A 362 2.81 -7.74 -18.08
CA LEU A 362 1.72 -7.21 -18.90
C LEU A 362 0.81 -8.34 -19.41
N ILE A 363 0.25 -9.08 -18.46
CA ILE A 363 -0.74 -10.13 -18.70
C ILE A 363 -2.08 -9.68 -18.11
N LEU A 364 -3.19 -10.29 -18.52
CA LEU A 364 -4.53 -10.01 -17.97
C LEU A 364 -4.98 -8.55 -18.16
N PRO A 365 -5.14 -8.10 -19.42
CA PRO A 365 -5.60 -6.74 -19.71
C PRO A 365 -6.96 -6.47 -19.05
N LEU A 366 -7.17 -5.22 -18.66
CA LEU A 366 -8.38 -4.72 -17.98
C LEU A 366 -8.66 -5.34 -16.59
N SER A 367 -7.78 -6.20 -16.06
CA SER A 367 -7.92 -6.78 -14.71
C SER A 367 -7.98 -5.70 -13.61
N PHE A 368 -7.32 -4.56 -13.82
CA PHE A 368 -7.44 -3.35 -13.01
C PHE A 368 -8.90 -2.93 -12.75
N TRP A 369 -9.75 -2.96 -13.78
CA TRP A 369 -11.15 -2.53 -13.64
C TRP A 369 -11.96 -3.50 -12.78
N ARG A 370 -11.66 -4.80 -12.85
CA ARG A 370 -12.28 -5.79 -11.96
C ARG A 370 -11.87 -5.57 -10.51
N LEU A 371 -10.59 -5.29 -10.26
CA LEU A 371 -10.11 -4.98 -8.91
C LEU A 371 -10.82 -3.74 -8.36
N VAL A 372 -10.85 -2.66 -9.13
CA VAL A 372 -11.37 -1.39 -8.62
C VAL A 372 -12.89 -1.38 -8.52
N MET A 373 -13.61 -1.96 -9.49
CA MET A 373 -15.07 -1.93 -9.51
C MET A 373 -15.71 -3.05 -8.68
N LEU A 374 -15.08 -4.23 -8.61
CA LEU A 374 -15.70 -5.46 -8.08
C LEU A 374 -14.92 -6.09 -6.91
N ASN A 375 -13.77 -5.53 -6.50
CA ASN A 375 -12.86 -6.15 -5.54
C ASN A 375 -12.35 -7.55 -5.97
N GLU A 376 -12.22 -7.76 -7.27
CA GLU A 376 -11.72 -9.03 -7.82
C GLU A 376 -10.39 -8.79 -8.51
N TRP A 377 -9.31 -9.35 -7.96
CA TRP A 377 -8.01 -9.32 -8.63
C TRP A 377 -7.49 -10.72 -8.88
N GLN A 378 -6.92 -10.91 -10.07
CA GLN A 378 -6.40 -12.18 -10.51
C GLN A 378 -4.89 -12.19 -10.27
N THR A 379 -4.39 -13.20 -9.57
CA THR A 379 -2.94 -13.34 -9.34
C THR A 379 -2.24 -13.68 -10.65
N TRP A 380 -1.06 -13.10 -10.90
CA TRP A 380 -0.22 -13.48 -12.04
C TRP A 380 0.72 -14.66 -11.74
N TRP A 381 0.59 -15.24 -10.54
CA TRP A 381 1.38 -16.36 -10.04
C TRP A 381 0.48 -17.48 -9.51
N GLY A 382 1.07 -18.66 -9.31
CA GLY A 382 0.36 -19.85 -8.86
C GLY A 382 -0.72 -20.26 -9.87
N ASP A 383 -1.88 -20.65 -9.35
CA ASP A 383 -3.03 -21.10 -10.15
C ASP A 383 -3.81 -19.94 -10.81
N GLN A 384 -3.29 -18.71 -10.72
CA GLN A 384 -3.93 -17.49 -11.21
C GLN A 384 -5.38 -17.32 -10.71
N SER A 385 -5.59 -17.66 -9.44
CA SER A 385 -6.90 -17.61 -8.81
C SER A 385 -7.37 -16.18 -8.60
N LEU A 386 -8.70 -16.03 -8.55
CA LEU A 386 -9.32 -14.78 -8.16
C LEU A 386 -9.26 -14.63 -6.65
N GLN A 387 -8.73 -13.51 -6.21
CA GLN A 387 -8.65 -13.13 -4.81
C GLN A 387 -9.35 -11.80 -4.59
N THR A 388 -9.76 -11.57 -3.35
CA THR A 388 -10.28 -10.28 -2.89
C THR A 388 -9.19 -9.52 -2.16
N SER A 389 -9.22 -8.18 -2.22
CA SER A 389 -8.30 -7.38 -1.42
C SER A 389 -8.98 -6.85 -0.16
N ASN A 390 -8.25 -6.90 0.96
CA ASN A 390 -8.63 -6.27 2.22
C ASN A 390 -8.48 -4.73 2.18
N ASP A 391 -7.75 -4.19 1.21
CA ASP A 391 -7.56 -2.74 1.05
C ASP A 391 -8.76 -2.07 0.37
N TRP A 392 -9.55 -2.84 -0.36
CA TRP A 392 -10.60 -2.32 -1.22
C TRP A 392 -11.72 -1.67 -0.42
N THR A 393 -12.21 -0.55 -0.92
CA THR A 393 -13.38 0.13 -0.35
C THR A 393 -14.35 0.53 -1.45
N ILE A 394 -15.63 0.68 -1.08
CA ILE A 394 -16.68 1.19 -1.99
C ILE A 394 -16.39 2.60 -2.51
N VAL A 395 -15.45 3.32 -1.89
CA VAL A 395 -15.00 4.64 -2.32
C VAL A 395 -14.22 4.55 -3.63
N TRP A 396 -13.50 3.46 -3.92
CA TRP A 396 -12.70 3.36 -5.13
C TRP A 396 -13.53 3.41 -6.43
N PRO A 397 -14.59 2.60 -6.63
CA PRO A 397 -15.46 2.72 -7.80
C PRO A 397 -16.02 4.14 -7.99
N LEU A 398 -16.46 4.76 -6.88
CA LEU A 398 -17.03 6.11 -6.91
C LEU A 398 -16.00 7.14 -7.36
N LEU A 399 -14.78 7.07 -6.79
CA LEU A 399 -13.68 7.96 -7.16
C LEU A 399 -13.23 7.77 -8.61
N MET A 400 -13.24 6.55 -9.15
CA MET A 400 -12.92 6.32 -10.56
C MET A 400 -13.94 6.95 -11.51
N ILE A 401 -15.23 6.91 -11.17
CA ILE A 401 -16.30 7.41 -12.05
C ILE A 401 -16.38 8.95 -12.04
N LEU A 402 -16.09 9.59 -10.90
CA LEU A 402 -16.27 11.04 -10.71
C LEU A 402 -15.52 11.92 -11.72
N PRO A 403 -14.23 11.68 -12.07
CA PRO A 403 -13.53 12.41 -13.12
C PRO A 403 -14.24 12.38 -14.48
N PHE A 404 -14.74 11.22 -14.90
CA PHE A 404 -15.47 11.09 -16.18
C PHE A 404 -16.77 11.89 -16.16
N VAL A 405 -17.53 11.78 -15.07
CA VAL A 405 -18.76 12.58 -14.87
C VAL A 405 -18.44 14.08 -14.93
N PHE A 406 -17.35 14.52 -14.31
CA PHE A 406 -16.93 15.92 -14.35
C PHE A 406 -16.61 16.41 -15.75
N VAL A 407 -15.88 15.62 -16.55
CA VAL A 407 -15.56 15.97 -17.94
C VAL A 407 -16.84 16.12 -18.76
N ILE A 408 -17.76 15.16 -18.65
CA ILE A 408 -19.07 15.18 -19.32
C ILE A 408 -19.87 16.43 -18.92
N LEU A 409 -20.02 16.67 -17.61
CA LEU A 409 -20.75 17.82 -17.10
C LEU A 409 -20.13 19.15 -17.53
N SER A 410 -18.81 19.24 -17.54
CA SER A 410 -18.11 20.45 -17.95
C SER A 410 -18.30 20.76 -19.43
N TYR A 411 -18.38 19.73 -20.28
CA TYR A 411 -18.71 19.88 -21.69
C TYR A 411 -20.13 20.43 -21.87
N PHE A 412 -21.13 19.79 -21.25
CA PHE A 412 -22.54 20.20 -21.41
C PHE A 412 -22.87 21.53 -20.74
N ARG A 413 -22.27 21.82 -19.57
CA ARG A 413 -22.51 23.06 -18.80
C ARG A 413 -21.52 24.17 -19.11
N LYS A 414 -20.61 23.97 -20.07
CA LYS A 414 -19.57 24.92 -20.49
C LYS A 414 -18.74 25.45 -19.32
N PHE A 415 -18.37 24.58 -18.38
CA PHE A 415 -17.53 24.96 -17.25
C PHE A 415 -16.11 25.28 -17.71
N THR A 416 -15.54 26.37 -17.19
CA THR A 416 -14.14 26.70 -17.41
C THR A 416 -13.26 25.84 -16.50
N MET A 417 -12.52 24.89 -17.08
CA MET A 417 -11.62 24.03 -16.32
C MET A 417 -10.28 24.73 -16.02
N PRO A 418 -9.88 24.86 -14.74
CA PRO A 418 -8.56 25.34 -14.39
C PRO A 418 -7.45 24.51 -15.04
N GLY A 419 -6.34 25.15 -15.43
CA GLY A 419 -5.22 24.45 -16.07
C GLY A 419 -4.67 23.29 -15.25
N LEU A 420 -4.56 23.46 -13.93
CA LEU A 420 -4.11 22.38 -13.05
C LEU A 420 -5.10 21.21 -13.01
N VAL A 421 -6.41 21.47 -12.97
CA VAL A 421 -7.42 20.39 -13.01
C VAL A 421 -7.32 19.59 -14.31
N ARG A 422 -7.10 20.25 -15.45
CA ARG A 422 -6.85 19.57 -16.74
C ARG A 422 -5.61 18.68 -16.69
N LEU A 423 -4.52 19.14 -16.08
CA LEU A 423 -3.31 18.33 -15.89
C LEU A 423 -3.59 17.09 -15.03
N LEU A 424 -4.36 17.22 -13.95
CA LEU A 424 -4.69 16.10 -13.07
C LEU A 424 -5.62 15.09 -13.74
N LEU A 425 -6.61 15.55 -14.50
CA LEU A 425 -7.47 14.68 -15.31
C LEU A 425 -6.66 13.91 -16.36
N LEU A 426 -5.67 14.55 -16.96
CA LEU A 426 -4.76 13.90 -17.91
C LEU A 426 -3.86 12.86 -17.22
N TRP A 427 -3.36 13.15 -16.02
CA TRP A 427 -2.63 12.17 -15.22
C TRP A 427 -3.49 10.95 -14.89
N ILE A 428 -4.72 11.17 -14.43
CA ILE A 428 -5.70 10.10 -14.18
C ILE A 428 -5.85 9.23 -15.44
N LEU A 429 -6.13 9.84 -16.59
CA LEU A 429 -6.33 9.12 -17.85
C LEU A 429 -5.09 8.33 -18.28
N VAL A 430 -3.90 8.95 -18.27
CA VAL A 430 -2.64 8.29 -18.66
C VAL A 430 -2.32 7.12 -17.73
N TYR A 431 -2.52 7.30 -16.43
CA TYR A 431 -2.20 6.27 -15.44
C TYR A 431 -3.22 5.11 -15.48
N GLU A 432 -4.52 5.39 -15.58
CA GLU A 432 -5.56 4.36 -15.77
C GLU A 432 -5.37 3.57 -17.07
N ALA A 433 -4.99 4.25 -18.16
CA ALA A 433 -4.66 3.59 -19.42
C ALA A 433 -3.48 2.62 -19.23
N PHE A 434 -2.45 3.01 -18.49
CA PHE A 434 -1.34 2.11 -18.14
C PHE A 434 -1.80 0.92 -17.28
N LEU A 435 -2.56 1.17 -16.21
CA LEU A 435 -3.07 0.10 -15.35
C LEU A 435 -4.00 -0.88 -16.10
N SER A 436 -4.62 -0.44 -17.18
CA SER A 436 -5.49 -1.27 -18.03
C SER A 436 -4.72 -2.29 -18.88
N VAL A 437 -3.39 -2.22 -19.00
CA VAL A 437 -2.60 -3.09 -19.91
C VAL A 437 -2.14 -4.39 -19.25
N GLY A 438 -2.02 -4.44 -17.92
CA GLY A 438 -1.39 -5.57 -17.25
C GLY A 438 -2.07 -5.98 -15.94
N ALA A 439 -1.44 -6.92 -15.24
CA ALA A 439 -1.92 -7.41 -13.97
C ALA A 439 -1.59 -6.38 -12.89
N VAL A 440 -2.60 -6.01 -12.10
CA VAL A 440 -2.51 -4.93 -11.12
C VAL A 440 -2.77 -5.45 -9.72
N VAL A 441 -1.85 -5.15 -8.80
CA VAL A 441 -2.05 -5.23 -7.35
C VAL A 441 -2.52 -3.88 -6.80
N THR A 442 -3.19 -3.90 -5.66
CA THR A 442 -3.75 -2.70 -5.01
C THR A 442 -2.74 -1.58 -4.82
N ARG A 443 -1.48 -1.89 -4.52
CA ARG A 443 -0.40 -0.91 -4.33
C ARG A 443 -0.19 0.02 -5.53
N PHE A 444 -0.51 -0.40 -6.75
CA PHE A 444 -0.39 0.45 -7.93
C PHE A 444 -1.43 1.59 -7.95
N LEU A 445 -2.43 1.57 -7.08
CA LEU A 445 -3.40 2.68 -6.97
C LEU A 445 -2.84 3.89 -6.20
N LEU A 446 -1.71 3.74 -5.48
CA LEU A 446 -1.15 4.81 -4.65
C LEU A 446 -0.83 6.11 -5.41
N PRO A 447 -0.27 6.08 -6.63
CA PRO A 447 -0.05 7.30 -7.42
C PRO A 447 -1.34 7.94 -7.98
N LEU A 448 -2.45 7.21 -7.95
CA LEU A 448 -3.72 7.62 -8.55
C LEU A 448 -4.73 8.14 -7.51
N LEU A 449 -4.91 7.41 -6.40
CA LEU A 449 -5.93 7.71 -5.38
C LEU A 449 -5.86 9.14 -4.82
N PRO A 450 -4.70 9.70 -4.43
CA PRO A 450 -4.63 11.08 -3.93
C PRO A 450 -5.21 12.10 -4.92
N ILE A 451 -4.94 11.89 -6.21
CA ILE A 451 -5.40 12.77 -7.28
C ILE A 451 -6.91 12.60 -7.50
N LEU A 452 -7.42 11.36 -7.46
CA LEU A 452 -8.84 11.08 -7.51
C LEU A 452 -9.61 11.72 -6.35
N TYR A 453 -9.08 11.68 -5.12
CA TYR A 453 -9.69 12.37 -3.97
C TYR A 453 -9.76 13.89 -4.21
N ILE A 454 -8.67 14.52 -4.68
CA ILE A 454 -8.64 15.96 -4.96
C ILE A 454 -9.64 16.34 -6.06
N VAL A 455 -9.60 15.62 -7.20
CA VAL A 455 -10.49 15.88 -8.33
C VAL A 455 -11.94 15.58 -7.97
N GLY A 456 -12.22 14.50 -7.24
CA GLY A 456 -13.56 14.14 -6.79
C GLY A 456 -14.20 15.22 -5.92
N ILE A 457 -13.45 15.76 -4.94
CA ILE A 457 -13.93 16.88 -4.10
C ILE A 457 -14.17 18.14 -4.94
N TYR A 458 -13.26 18.44 -5.87
CA TYR A 458 -13.43 19.56 -6.80
C TYR A 458 -14.71 19.41 -7.63
N THR A 459 -14.92 18.24 -8.24
CA THR A 459 -16.12 17.88 -9.00
C THR A 459 -17.40 18.12 -8.21
N VAL A 460 -17.48 17.54 -7.00
CA VAL A 460 -18.66 17.67 -6.13
C VAL A 460 -18.92 19.14 -5.81
N ARG A 461 -17.88 19.91 -5.50
CA ARG A 461 -18.02 21.34 -5.21
C ARG A 461 -18.60 22.12 -6.38
N GLU A 462 -18.08 21.93 -7.60
CA GLU A 462 -18.58 22.63 -8.80
C GLU A 462 -20.03 22.24 -9.11
N MET A 463 -20.42 20.98 -8.87
CA MET A 463 -21.81 20.53 -9.00
C MET A 463 -22.76 21.26 -8.02
N PHE A 464 -22.33 21.51 -6.78
CA PHE A 464 -23.15 22.25 -5.80
C PHE A 464 -23.19 23.76 -6.05
N LEU A 465 -22.08 24.37 -6.50
CA LEU A 465 -22.03 25.81 -6.78
C LEU A 465 -22.84 26.17 -8.04
N SER A 466 -22.85 25.31 -9.07
CA SER A 466 -23.64 25.54 -10.29
C SER A 466 -25.15 25.52 -10.03
N ARG A 467 -25.64 24.71 -9.08
CA ARG A 467 -27.05 24.72 -8.65
C ARG A 467 -27.51 26.03 -7.97
N LYS A 468 -26.59 26.90 -7.55
CA LYS A 468 -26.92 28.21 -6.95
C LYS A 468 -26.87 29.36 -7.95
N ARG A 469 -26.35 29.13 -9.16
CA ARG A 469 -26.26 30.14 -10.23
C ARG A 469 -27.41 30.03 -11.24
N LEU A 470 -28.13 28.91 -11.22
CA LEU A 470 -29.47 28.73 -11.77
C LEU A 470 -30.47 29.04 -10.66
#